data_AF-A0A7L2IWT9-F1
#
_entry.id   AF-A0A7L2IWT9-F1
#
_cell.length_a   1.000
_cell.length_b   1.000
_cell.length_c   1.000
_cell.angle_alpha   90.00
_cell.angle_beta   90.00
_cell.angle_gamma   90.00
#
_symmetry.space_group_name_H-M   'P 1'
#
loop_
_entity.id
_entity.type
_entity.pdbx_description
1 polymer ?
#
loop_
_entity_poly.entity_id
_entity_poly.type
_entity_poly.pdbx_seq_one_letter_code
_entity_poly.pdbx_strand_id
1 'polypeptide(L)'
;AKLGEQGNLSELVNLILSFADGNKDGRVSLPEAKSAWALLQLDEFLLMVIMQDKEHTPKLMGFCGDLYVTERVEYTSLYGINLPWIIELLIPSGFRRSMDQWFTPSWPRKAKIAIGLLEFVEDIFHGPYGNFLMCDTNAKNLGYNDKYDLKMMDMRKIVPEINLKEIIKDRQCESDLDCIYGTDCRTLCDQSKMRCTTEVIQPNLAKACQLLKDYLLRGAPSDIHEELEKQLYLCIALKVTANQMEMEHSLILNNLKTLLWKKISHTNDS
;
A
#
# COMPACT_ATOMS: atom_id res chain seq x y z
N ALA A 1 18.28 -10.49 -2.14
CA ALA A 1 18.60 -9.16 -1.60
C ALA A 1 17.70 -8.90 -0.41
N LYS A 2 18.20 -9.07 0.81
CA LYS A 2 17.50 -8.71 2.05
C LYS A 2 17.48 -7.18 2.22
N LEU A 3 16.51 -6.66 2.98
CA LEU A 3 16.54 -5.31 3.53
C LEU A 3 17.91 -5.07 4.18
N GLY A 4 18.72 -4.16 3.62
CA GLY A 4 20.07 -3.86 4.09
C GLY A 4 21.25 -4.57 3.38
N GLU A 5 21.04 -5.30 2.28
CA GLU A 5 22.17 -5.87 1.48
C GLU A 5 22.71 -4.91 0.39
N GLN A 6 22.06 -3.77 0.13
CA GLN A 6 22.56 -2.70 -0.76
C GLN A 6 23.25 -1.60 0.06
N GLY A 7 24.01 -0.72 -0.60
CA GLY A 7 24.92 0.29 -0.02
C GLY A 7 24.35 1.29 1.02
N ASN A 8 23.08 1.14 1.40
CA ASN A 8 22.36 1.99 2.35
C ASN A 8 22.19 1.34 3.74
N LEU A 9 22.86 0.21 4.04
CA LEU A 9 22.80 -0.41 5.37
C LEU A 9 23.19 0.58 6.48
N SER A 10 24.21 1.40 6.25
CA SER A 10 24.63 2.42 7.22
C SER A 10 23.53 3.46 7.45
N GLU A 11 22.80 3.86 6.41
CA GLU A 11 21.69 4.80 6.52
C GLU A 11 20.52 4.18 7.27
N LEU A 12 20.17 2.92 6.97
CA LEU A 12 19.15 2.18 7.69
C LEU A 12 19.48 2.05 9.18
N VAL A 13 20.73 1.69 9.50
CA VAL A 13 21.18 1.58 10.89
C VAL A 13 21.11 2.94 11.58
N ASN A 14 21.53 4.02 10.93
CA ASN A 14 21.43 5.38 11.48
C ASN A 14 19.97 5.80 11.72
N LEU A 15 19.07 5.45 10.81
CA LEU A 15 17.63 5.69 10.92
C LEU A 15 17.01 4.90 12.09
N ILE A 16 17.39 3.63 12.24
CA ILE A 16 16.96 2.80 13.36
C ILE A 16 17.49 3.36 14.69
N LEU A 17 18.76 3.78 14.73
CA LEU A 17 19.37 4.34 15.94
C LEU A 17 18.76 5.68 16.31
N SER A 18 18.46 6.55 15.34
CA SER A 18 17.79 7.83 15.60
C SER A 18 16.37 7.63 16.10
N PHE A 19 15.69 6.56 15.67
CA PHE A 19 14.39 6.18 16.20
C PHE A 19 14.49 5.55 17.61
N ALA A 20 15.49 4.69 17.83
CA ALA A 20 15.69 4.01 19.11
C ALA A 20 16.05 4.99 20.25
N ASP A 21 16.70 6.12 19.93
CA ASP A 21 16.95 7.23 20.85
C ASP A 21 15.64 8.01 21.13
N GLY A 22 14.76 7.40 21.92
CA GLY A 22 13.43 7.92 22.21
C GLY A 22 13.45 9.20 23.05
N ASN A 23 14.45 9.37 23.91
CA ASN A 23 14.62 10.58 24.72
C ASN A 23 15.42 11.69 24.00
N LYS A 24 16.01 11.39 22.83
CA LYS A 24 16.80 12.29 21.98
C LYS A 24 18.06 12.84 22.67
N ASP A 25 18.71 12.02 23.50
CA ASP A 25 19.95 12.38 24.20
C ASP A 25 21.23 12.07 23.39
N GLY A 26 21.07 11.51 22.19
CA GLY A 26 22.13 11.11 21.28
C GLY A 26 22.72 9.74 21.59
N ARG A 27 22.12 8.96 22.50
CA ARG A 27 22.57 7.62 22.89
C ARG A 27 21.37 6.68 22.99
N VAL A 28 21.62 5.40 22.73
CA VAL A 28 20.62 4.35 22.92
C VAL A 28 20.92 3.62 24.22
N SER A 29 20.06 3.81 25.22
CA SER A 29 20.14 3.10 26.49
C SER A 29 19.74 1.62 26.36
N LEU A 30 20.07 0.79 27.36
CA LEU A 30 19.68 -0.62 27.35
C LEU A 30 18.15 -0.83 27.26
N PRO A 31 17.29 -0.08 27.99
CA PRO A 31 15.83 -0.18 27.84
C PRO A 31 15.33 0.21 26.44
N GLU A 32 15.90 1.26 25.85
CA GLU A 32 15.58 1.71 24.48
C GLU A 32 15.98 0.66 23.46
N ALA A 33 17.20 0.12 23.56
CA ALA A 33 17.69 -0.94 22.68
C ALA A 33 16.80 -2.19 22.75
N LYS A 34 16.34 -2.59 23.94
CA LYS A 34 15.43 -3.72 24.11
C LYS A 34 14.08 -3.48 23.45
N SER A 35 13.51 -2.30 23.63
CA SER A 35 12.20 -1.95 23.07
C SER A 35 12.28 -1.83 21.55
N ALA A 36 13.30 -1.13 21.03
CA ALA A 36 13.56 -1.06 19.59
C ALA A 36 13.78 -2.44 18.98
N TRP A 37 14.57 -3.31 19.63
CA TRP A 37 14.79 -4.68 19.13
C TRP A 37 13.50 -5.51 19.05
N ALA A 38 12.62 -5.38 20.04
CA ALA A 38 11.32 -6.05 20.03
C ALA A 38 10.44 -5.57 18.87
N LEU A 39 10.39 -4.25 18.65
CA LEU A 39 9.58 -3.63 17.60
C LEU A 39 10.11 -3.90 16.19
N LEU A 40 11.43 -3.99 16.01
CA LEU A 40 12.05 -4.31 14.72
C LEU A 40 11.71 -5.72 14.21
N GLN A 41 11.18 -6.60 15.08
CA GLN A 41 10.64 -7.90 14.64
C GLN A 41 9.27 -7.78 13.97
N LEU A 42 8.63 -6.62 14.04
CA LEU A 42 7.36 -6.33 13.39
C LEU A 42 7.64 -5.69 12.03
N ASP A 43 7.30 -6.39 10.94
CA ASP A 43 7.50 -5.89 9.57
C ASP A 43 6.85 -4.52 9.34
N GLU A 44 5.66 -4.30 9.91
CA GLU A 44 4.94 -3.01 9.81
C GLU A 44 5.72 -1.86 10.47
N PHE A 45 6.38 -2.13 11.59
CA PHE A 45 7.12 -1.12 12.33
C PHE A 45 8.39 -0.71 11.59
N LEU A 46 9.11 -1.69 11.05
CA LEU A 46 10.28 -1.43 10.22
C LEU A 46 9.90 -0.59 8.99
N LEU A 47 8.77 -0.92 8.34
CA LEU A 47 8.23 -0.13 7.23
C LEU A 47 7.86 1.30 7.65
N MET A 48 7.22 1.49 8.80
CA MET A 48 6.90 2.83 9.31
C MET A 48 8.15 3.66 9.57
N VAL A 49 9.21 3.05 10.13
CA VAL A 49 10.50 3.73 10.35
C VAL A 49 11.13 4.15 9.02
N ILE A 50 11.19 3.23 8.05
CA ILE A 50 11.73 3.49 6.72
C ILE A 50 10.95 4.57 5.96
N MET A 51 9.63 4.61 6.13
CA MET A 51 8.72 5.49 5.42
C MET A 51 8.30 6.73 6.22
N GLN A 52 8.97 7.01 7.35
CA GLN A 52 8.54 8.03 8.32
C GLN A 52 8.51 9.45 7.74
N ASP A 53 9.41 9.74 6.80
CA ASP A 53 9.49 11.05 6.14
C ASP A 53 8.51 11.19 4.96
N LYS A 54 7.76 10.13 4.62
CA LYS A 54 6.77 10.14 3.53
C LYS A 54 5.41 10.56 4.06
N GLU A 55 4.72 11.40 3.31
CA GLU A 55 3.43 11.97 3.74
C GLU A 55 2.35 10.90 3.98
N HIS A 56 2.44 9.78 3.28
CA HIS A 56 1.45 8.69 3.32
C HIS A 56 1.57 7.76 4.53
N THR A 57 2.57 7.97 5.39
CA THR A 57 2.80 7.16 6.59
C THR A 57 2.31 7.90 7.83
N PRO A 58 1.54 7.25 8.73
CA PRO A 58 1.26 7.81 10.05
C PRO A 58 2.54 8.07 10.84
N LYS A 59 2.71 9.29 11.35
CA LYS A 59 3.88 9.65 12.17
C LYS A 59 3.94 8.80 13.43
N LEU A 60 5.10 8.21 13.68
CA LEU A 60 5.38 7.45 14.89
C LEU A 60 5.65 8.42 16.06
N MET A 61 4.79 8.41 17.07
CA MET A 61 4.84 9.34 18.20
C MET A 61 5.74 8.85 19.35
N GLY A 62 5.84 7.54 19.51
CA GLY A 62 6.65 6.92 20.56
C GLY A 62 6.38 5.43 20.70
N PHE A 63 7.13 4.80 21.58
CA PHE A 63 7.07 3.36 21.84
C PHE A 63 7.43 3.03 23.28
N CYS A 64 6.98 1.88 23.76
CA CYS A 64 7.26 1.35 25.09
C CYS A 64 7.22 -0.18 25.04
N GLY A 65 8.36 -0.83 25.25
CA GLY A 65 8.46 -2.28 25.10
C GLY A 65 8.21 -2.71 23.65
N ASP A 66 7.23 -3.58 23.45
CA ASP A 66 6.75 -4.10 22.16
C ASP A 66 5.54 -3.32 21.62
N LEU A 67 5.15 -2.22 22.26
CA LEU A 67 4.04 -1.37 21.85
C LEU A 67 4.55 -0.06 21.25
N TYR A 68 3.89 0.40 20.20
CA TYR A 68 4.15 1.70 19.58
C TYR A 68 2.84 2.48 19.37
N VAL A 69 2.95 3.79 19.24
CA VAL A 69 1.83 4.70 19.05
C VAL A 69 2.09 5.61 17.86
N THR A 70 1.12 5.73 16.96
CA THR A 70 1.15 6.62 15.80
C THR A 70 0.22 7.81 15.97
N GLU A 71 0.38 8.80 15.10
CA GLU A 71 -0.56 9.91 15.01
C GLU A 71 -1.98 9.41 14.77
N ARG A 72 -2.96 10.13 15.33
CA ARG A 72 -4.36 9.83 15.08
C ARG A 72 -4.70 10.19 13.64
N VAL A 73 -5.35 9.26 12.94
CA VAL A 73 -5.95 9.50 11.62
C VAL A 73 -7.46 9.55 11.78
N GLU A 74 -8.09 10.61 11.27
CA GLU A 74 -9.51 10.88 11.49
C GLU A 74 -10.42 9.87 10.79
N TYR A 75 -10.05 9.47 9.57
CA TYR A 75 -10.81 8.52 8.76
C TYR A 75 -9.98 7.26 8.52
N THR A 76 -10.39 6.13 9.11
CA THR A 76 -9.61 4.88 9.13
C THR A 76 -10.00 3.87 8.04
N SER A 77 -10.76 4.30 7.03
CA SER A 77 -11.12 3.47 5.86
C SER A 77 -11.32 4.40 4.67
N LEU A 78 -10.84 4.00 3.48
CA LEU A 78 -11.03 4.76 2.25
C LEU A 78 -12.51 4.87 1.87
N TYR A 79 -13.21 3.75 2.01
CA TYR A 79 -14.66 3.60 1.86
C TYR A 79 -15.09 2.34 2.63
N GLY A 80 -16.39 2.10 2.70
CA GLY A 80 -16.95 0.96 3.41
C GLY A 80 -17.34 1.28 4.84
N ILE A 81 -18.40 0.64 5.30
CA ILE A 81 -18.89 0.78 6.67
C ILE A 81 -18.39 -0.42 7.48
N ASN A 82 -17.68 -0.17 8.57
CA ASN A 82 -17.38 -1.22 9.54
C ASN A 82 -18.63 -1.49 10.38
N LEU A 83 -19.42 -2.49 9.97
CA LEU A 83 -20.62 -2.91 10.67
C LEU A 83 -20.32 -4.12 11.58
N PRO A 84 -20.91 -4.20 12.78
CA PRO A 84 -20.88 -5.42 13.57
C PRO A 84 -21.38 -6.62 12.75
N TRP A 85 -20.75 -7.78 12.92
CA TRP A 85 -21.06 -9.01 12.16
C TRP A 85 -22.54 -9.39 12.14
N ILE A 86 -23.29 -9.05 13.21
CA ILE A 86 -24.73 -9.28 13.33
C ILE A 86 -25.52 -8.47 12.29
N ILE A 87 -25.13 -7.22 12.05
CA ILE A 87 -25.77 -6.33 11.08
C ILE A 87 -25.34 -6.71 9.66
N GLU A 88 -24.10 -7.14 9.48
CA GLU A 88 -23.59 -7.61 8.19
C GLU A 88 -24.38 -8.78 7.61
N LEU A 89 -24.91 -9.66 8.46
CA LEU A 89 -25.72 -10.82 8.06
C LEU A 89 -27.11 -10.41 7.50
N LEU A 90 -27.61 -9.25 7.90
CA LEU A 90 -28.94 -8.76 7.53
C LEU A 90 -28.95 -7.95 6.22
N ILE A 91 -27.78 -7.58 5.70
CA ILE A 91 -27.66 -6.73 4.50
C ILE A 91 -27.50 -7.62 3.26
N PRO A 92 -28.42 -7.54 2.28
CA PRO A 92 -28.27 -8.23 1.00
C PRO A 92 -26.94 -7.85 0.33
N SER A 93 -26.21 -8.83 -0.19
CA SER A 93 -24.88 -8.64 -0.80
C SER A 93 -24.85 -7.57 -1.91
N GLY A 94 -25.95 -7.42 -2.66
CA GLY A 94 -26.10 -6.38 -3.69
C GLY A 94 -26.24 -4.95 -3.12
N PHE A 95 -26.75 -4.79 -1.90
CA PHE A 95 -26.93 -3.48 -1.25
C PHE A 95 -25.63 -2.98 -0.60
N ARG A 96 -24.76 -3.91 -0.18
CA ARG A 96 -23.50 -3.63 0.52
C ARG A 96 -22.53 -2.77 -0.31
N ARG A 97 -22.31 -3.12 -1.59
CA ARG A 97 -21.46 -2.34 -2.50
C ARG A 97 -21.97 -0.91 -2.74
N SER A 98 -23.29 -0.71 -2.68
CA SER A 98 -23.89 0.61 -2.84
C SER A 98 -23.76 1.45 -1.55
N MET A 99 -23.93 0.82 -0.39
CA MET A 99 -23.79 1.47 0.92
C MET A 99 -22.35 1.89 1.24
N ASP A 100 -21.38 1.05 0.91
CA ASP A 100 -19.97 1.27 1.23
C ASP A 100 -19.42 2.59 0.65
N GLN A 101 -20.02 3.10 -0.42
CA GLN A 101 -19.55 4.30 -1.11
C GLN A 101 -20.40 5.56 -0.83
N TRP A 102 -21.47 5.46 -0.04
CA TRP A 102 -22.33 6.60 0.29
C TRP A 102 -21.60 7.65 1.14
N PHE A 103 -20.74 7.20 2.06
CA PHE A 103 -20.02 8.06 3.01
C PHE A 103 -18.61 8.43 2.52
N THR A 104 -18.47 8.68 1.22
CA THR A 104 -17.19 9.10 0.62
C THR A 104 -17.16 10.61 0.42
N PRO A 105 -15.98 11.27 0.46
CA PRO A 105 -15.89 12.72 0.34
C PRO A 105 -16.26 13.20 -1.08
N SER A 106 -16.32 14.53 -1.29
CA SER A 106 -16.54 15.09 -2.62
C SER A 106 -15.49 14.61 -3.62
N TRP A 107 -15.83 14.54 -4.90
CA TRP A 107 -14.95 13.96 -5.91
C TRP A 107 -13.54 14.58 -5.96
N PRO A 108 -13.34 15.91 -5.83
CA PRO A 108 -11.99 16.50 -5.77
C PRO A 108 -11.15 15.95 -4.62
N ARG A 109 -11.76 15.73 -3.45
CA ARG A 109 -11.11 15.15 -2.27
C ARG A 109 -10.77 13.67 -2.49
N LYS A 110 -11.66 12.92 -3.16
CA LYS A 110 -11.36 11.54 -3.58
C LYS A 110 -10.15 11.48 -4.49
N ALA A 111 -10.07 12.39 -5.47
CA ALA A 111 -8.94 12.49 -6.39
C ALA A 111 -7.64 12.82 -5.65
N LYS A 112 -7.65 13.74 -4.67
CA LYS A 112 -6.49 14.03 -3.81
C LYS A 112 -6.01 12.78 -3.05
N ILE A 113 -6.91 12.05 -2.39
CA ILE A 113 -6.57 10.80 -1.68
C ILE A 113 -6.02 9.75 -2.66
N ALA A 114 -6.62 9.63 -3.85
CA ALA A 114 -6.19 8.67 -4.86
C ALA A 114 -4.78 8.97 -5.39
N ILE A 115 -4.44 10.25 -5.59
CA ILE A 115 -3.08 10.66 -5.96
C ILE A 115 -2.10 10.21 -4.88
N GLY A 116 -2.42 10.41 -3.60
CA GLY A 116 -1.57 9.92 -2.50
C GLY A 116 -1.38 8.40 -2.50
N LEU A 117 -2.36 7.61 -2.96
CA LEU A 117 -2.20 6.15 -3.08
C LEU A 117 -1.27 5.78 -4.23
N LEU A 118 -1.38 6.50 -5.35
CA LEU A 118 -0.50 6.32 -6.49
C LEU A 118 0.95 6.70 -6.15
N GLU A 119 1.16 7.76 -5.38
CA GLU A 119 2.47 8.18 -4.86
C GLU A 119 3.04 7.18 -3.86
N PHE A 120 2.20 6.66 -2.95
CA PHE A 120 2.63 5.60 -2.05
C PHE A 120 3.10 4.34 -2.78
N VAL A 121 2.40 3.93 -3.84
CA VAL A 121 2.80 2.80 -4.69
C VAL A 121 4.18 3.02 -5.32
N GLU A 122 4.46 4.25 -5.75
CA GLU A 122 5.76 4.64 -6.30
C GLU A 122 6.87 4.55 -5.25
N ASP A 123 6.62 5.04 -4.03
CA ASP A 123 7.59 5.03 -2.93
C ASP A 123 7.98 3.61 -2.49
N ILE A 124 7.04 2.67 -2.44
CA ILE A 124 7.32 1.29 -2.01
C ILE A 124 7.89 0.39 -3.12
N PHE A 125 7.81 0.83 -4.39
CA PHE A 125 8.36 0.08 -5.52
C PHE A 125 9.76 0.60 -5.92
N HIS A 126 10.04 1.90 -5.78
CA HIS A 126 11.35 2.49 -6.10
C HIS A 126 12.14 2.93 -4.85
N GLY A 127 11.86 2.31 -3.70
CA GLY A 127 12.46 2.68 -2.43
C GLY A 127 13.96 2.32 -2.33
N PRO A 128 14.75 3.08 -1.55
CA PRO A 128 16.18 2.81 -1.34
C PRO A 128 16.47 1.52 -0.56
N TYR A 129 15.42 0.85 -0.07
CA TYR A 129 15.48 -0.36 0.76
C TYR A 129 14.92 -1.60 0.05
N GLY A 130 14.67 -1.51 -1.27
CA GLY A 130 14.17 -2.58 -2.12
C GLY A 130 12.67 -2.49 -2.40
N ASN A 131 12.18 -3.48 -3.15
CA ASN A 131 10.79 -3.52 -3.60
C ASN A 131 9.90 -4.18 -2.54
N PHE A 132 8.75 -3.57 -2.30
CA PHE A 132 7.71 -4.13 -1.46
C PHE A 132 6.45 -4.39 -2.27
N LEU A 133 5.68 -5.39 -1.85
CA LEU A 133 4.46 -5.83 -2.48
C LEU A 133 3.27 -5.58 -1.56
N MET A 134 2.22 -4.96 -2.08
CA MET A 134 0.94 -4.83 -1.39
C MET A 134 0.17 -6.14 -1.57
N CYS A 135 0.27 -7.06 -0.62
CA CYS A 135 -0.56 -8.27 -0.58
C CYS A 135 -1.81 -7.99 0.29
N ASP A 136 -2.95 -8.64 0.07
CA ASP A 136 -4.18 -8.54 0.88
C ASP A 136 -4.70 -7.12 1.21
N THR A 137 -4.25 -6.10 0.48
CA THR A 137 -4.53 -4.72 0.84
C THR A 137 -5.91 -4.33 0.34
N ASN A 138 -6.73 -3.78 1.23
CA ASN A 138 -8.08 -3.33 0.92
C ASN A 138 -8.37 -1.95 1.52
N ALA A 139 -9.57 -1.43 1.27
CA ALA A 139 -9.98 -0.11 1.70
C ALA A 139 -9.86 0.15 3.21
N LYS A 140 -9.89 -0.89 4.06
CA LYS A 140 -9.76 -0.79 5.53
C LYS A 140 -8.32 -0.62 5.99
N ASN A 141 -7.34 -0.93 5.13
CA ASN A 141 -5.92 -0.69 5.42
C ASN A 141 -5.51 0.75 5.11
N LEU A 142 -6.41 1.54 4.51
CA LEU A 142 -6.19 2.90 4.04
C LEU A 142 -7.04 3.87 4.86
N GLY A 143 -6.51 5.04 5.12
CA GLY A 143 -7.19 6.14 5.80
C GLY A 143 -6.80 7.47 5.20
N TYR A 144 -7.34 8.55 5.76
CA TYR A 144 -6.95 9.91 5.40
C TYR A 144 -7.21 10.88 6.54
N ASN A 145 -6.47 11.97 6.56
CA ASN A 145 -6.64 13.03 7.56
C ASN A 145 -7.72 14.05 7.16
N ASP A 146 -7.99 15.05 8.01
CA ASP A 146 -8.93 16.14 7.72
C ASP A 146 -8.58 16.97 6.47
N LYS A 147 -7.31 16.93 6.03
CA LYS A 147 -6.83 17.58 4.79
C LYS A 147 -6.97 16.68 3.56
N TYR A 148 -7.50 15.47 3.72
CA TYR A 148 -7.61 14.45 2.67
C TYR A 148 -6.27 13.95 2.13
N ASP A 149 -5.23 14.00 2.97
CA ASP A 149 -3.95 13.34 2.69
C ASP A 149 -4.09 11.86 3.06
N LEU A 150 -3.73 10.96 2.14
CA LEU A 150 -3.78 9.51 2.37
C LEU A 150 -2.87 9.11 3.53
N LYS A 151 -3.31 8.15 4.35
CA LYS A 151 -2.52 7.46 5.35
C LYS A 151 -2.66 5.94 5.23
N MET A 152 -1.53 5.23 5.20
CA MET A 152 -1.51 3.78 5.32
C MET A 152 -1.70 3.38 6.78
N MET A 153 -2.89 2.89 7.12
CA MET A 153 -3.27 2.56 8.50
C MET A 153 -2.71 1.23 8.98
N ASP A 154 -2.54 0.28 8.07
CA ASP A 154 -2.05 -1.07 8.36
C ASP A 154 -1.07 -1.50 7.28
N MET A 155 0.21 -1.58 7.65
CA MET A 155 1.31 -1.95 6.77
C MET A 155 1.71 -3.43 6.91
N ARG A 156 1.07 -4.23 7.76
CA ARG A 156 1.40 -5.67 7.94
C ARG A 156 1.24 -6.50 6.67
N LYS A 157 0.48 -5.95 5.73
CA LYS A 157 0.15 -6.56 4.45
C LYS A 157 1.07 -6.09 3.31
N ILE A 158 2.05 -5.26 3.63
CA ILE A 158 3.14 -4.85 2.73
C ILE A 158 4.33 -5.75 3.01
N VAL A 159 4.73 -6.53 2.01
CA VAL A 159 5.68 -7.63 2.16
C VAL A 159 6.91 -7.36 1.29
N PRO A 160 8.14 -7.48 1.82
CA PRO A 160 9.33 -7.40 0.98
C PRO A 160 9.29 -8.45 -0.13
N GLU A 161 9.56 -8.05 -1.38
CA GLU A 161 9.50 -8.96 -2.53
C GLU A 161 10.40 -10.19 -2.33
N ILE A 162 11.57 -10.01 -1.73
CA ILE A 162 12.49 -11.10 -1.41
C ILE A 162 11.90 -12.13 -0.44
N ASN A 163 11.16 -11.69 0.59
CA ASN A 163 10.55 -12.59 1.56
C ASN A 163 9.50 -13.45 0.87
N LEU A 164 8.70 -12.86 -0.01
CA LEU A 164 7.74 -13.60 -0.82
C LEU A 164 8.45 -14.62 -1.72
N LYS A 165 9.52 -14.23 -2.41
CA LYS A 165 10.31 -15.14 -3.27
C LYS A 165 10.85 -16.34 -2.50
N GLU A 166 11.37 -16.10 -1.30
CA GLU A 166 11.88 -17.15 -0.42
C GLU A 166 10.78 -18.10 0.07
N ILE A 167 9.58 -17.59 0.38
CA ILE A 167 8.45 -18.40 0.83
C ILE A 167 7.85 -19.22 -0.32
N ILE A 168 7.78 -18.65 -1.53
CA ILE A 168 7.03 -19.26 -2.64
C ILE A 168 7.85 -20.23 -3.48
N LYS A 169 9.18 -20.06 -3.58
CA LYS A 169 10.06 -20.85 -4.46
C LYS A 169 10.01 -22.37 -4.20
N ASP A 170 9.78 -22.76 -2.96
CA ASP A 170 9.78 -24.17 -2.53
C ASP A 170 8.37 -24.76 -2.47
N ARG A 171 7.34 -23.96 -2.82
CA ARG A 171 5.95 -24.40 -2.81
C ARG A 171 5.66 -25.27 -4.03
N GLN A 172 5.15 -26.47 -3.77
CA GLN A 172 4.64 -27.36 -4.83
C GLN A 172 3.30 -26.84 -5.36
N CYS A 173 3.05 -27.03 -6.65
CA CYS A 173 1.82 -26.61 -7.32
C CYS A 173 1.45 -27.59 -8.42
N GLU A 174 0.15 -27.69 -8.70
CA GLU A 174 -0.41 -28.34 -9.89
C GLU A 174 -0.93 -27.30 -10.89
N SER A 175 -1.37 -26.14 -10.37
CA SER A 175 -1.90 -25.03 -11.16
C SER A 175 -1.43 -23.67 -10.61
N ASP A 176 -1.57 -22.62 -11.43
CA ASP A 176 -1.24 -21.24 -11.01
C ASP A 176 -2.06 -20.78 -9.78
N LEU A 177 -3.22 -21.40 -9.52
CA LEU A 177 -4.06 -21.09 -8.36
C LEU A 177 -3.44 -21.55 -7.04
N ASP A 178 -2.47 -22.47 -7.07
CA ASP A 178 -1.76 -22.93 -5.89
C ASP A 178 -0.65 -21.94 -5.48
N CYS A 179 -0.23 -21.08 -6.42
CA CYS A 179 0.89 -20.15 -6.29
C CYS A 179 0.43 -18.77 -5.81
N ILE A 180 -0.27 -18.74 -4.67
CA ILE A 180 -0.81 -17.51 -4.07
C ILE A 180 -0.27 -17.33 -2.65
N TYR A 181 0.33 -16.18 -2.40
CA TYR A 181 0.66 -15.68 -1.07
C TYR A 181 -0.45 -14.73 -0.60
N GLY A 182 -0.98 -14.96 0.61
CA GLY A 182 -2.19 -14.27 1.08
C GLY A 182 -3.39 -14.64 0.21
N THR A 183 -4.00 -13.64 -0.43
CA THR A 183 -5.21 -13.75 -1.25
C THR A 183 -5.00 -13.27 -2.69
N ASP A 184 -3.98 -12.45 -2.94
CA ASP A 184 -3.86 -11.71 -4.20
C ASP A 184 -2.42 -11.55 -4.73
N CYS A 185 -1.38 -11.91 -3.97
CA CYS A 185 -0.01 -11.94 -4.46
C CYS A 185 0.25 -13.28 -5.16
N ARG A 186 0.23 -13.27 -6.49
CA ARG A 186 0.25 -14.48 -7.33
C ARG A 186 1.56 -14.63 -8.09
N THR A 187 2.02 -15.86 -8.23
CA THR A 187 3.06 -16.26 -9.19
C THR A 187 2.50 -17.35 -10.11
N LEU A 188 3.33 -17.94 -10.97
CA LEU A 188 2.93 -19.01 -11.89
C LEU A 188 3.41 -20.37 -11.39
N CYS A 189 2.73 -21.43 -11.80
CA CYS A 189 3.20 -22.79 -11.57
C CYS A 189 4.12 -23.23 -12.71
N ASP A 190 5.38 -23.53 -12.40
CA ASP A 190 6.27 -24.22 -13.33
C ASP A 190 5.87 -25.71 -13.36
N GLN A 191 5.00 -26.06 -14.31
CA GLN A 191 4.49 -27.43 -14.48
C GLN A 191 5.61 -28.45 -14.74
N SER A 192 6.77 -28.03 -15.25
CA SER A 192 7.90 -28.94 -15.46
C SER A 192 8.56 -29.34 -14.14
N LYS A 193 8.55 -28.44 -13.16
CA LYS A 193 9.15 -28.64 -11.83
C LYS A 193 8.12 -28.94 -10.76
N MET A 194 6.82 -28.83 -11.09
CA MET A 194 5.69 -28.89 -10.15
C MET A 194 5.89 -27.95 -8.96
N ARG A 195 6.40 -26.73 -9.24
CA ARG A 195 6.74 -25.73 -8.22
C ARG A 195 6.42 -24.32 -8.68
N CYS A 196 6.10 -23.45 -7.74
CA CYS A 196 5.80 -22.06 -8.03
C CYS A 196 7.06 -21.30 -8.49
N THR A 197 6.87 -20.41 -9.46
CA THR A 197 7.88 -19.44 -9.88
C THR A 197 8.00 -18.33 -8.85
N THR A 198 9.11 -17.59 -8.90
CA THR A 198 9.38 -16.45 -8.01
C THR A 198 8.87 -15.12 -8.56
N GLU A 199 8.48 -15.07 -9.84
CA GLU A 199 8.07 -13.83 -10.49
C GLU A 199 6.61 -13.55 -10.22
N VAL A 200 6.35 -12.43 -9.54
CA VAL A 200 5.01 -11.97 -9.19
C VAL A 200 4.35 -11.40 -10.43
N ILE A 201 3.13 -11.86 -10.75
CA ILE A 201 2.46 -11.52 -12.02
C ILE A 201 1.65 -10.21 -11.99
N GLN A 202 1.33 -9.69 -10.80
CA GLN A 202 0.47 -8.51 -10.64
C GLN A 202 1.20 -7.41 -9.87
N PRO A 203 1.40 -6.21 -10.47
CA PRO A 203 2.09 -5.12 -9.80
C PRO A 203 1.20 -4.40 -8.78
N ASN A 204 1.82 -3.69 -7.83
CA ASN A 204 1.12 -2.88 -6.83
C ASN A 204 0.16 -1.86 -7.46
N LEU A 205 0.57 -1.24 -8.57
CA LEU A 205 -0.26 -0.26 -9.28
C LEU A 205 -1.57 -0.86 -9.78
N ALA A 206 -1.57 -2.09 -10.31
CA ALA A 206 -2.79 -2.76 -10.73
C ALA A 206 -3.76 -2.96 -9.55
N LYS A 207 -3.23 -3.31 -8.38
CA LYS A 207 -4.01 -3.47 -7.14
C LYS A 207 -4.57 -2.14 -6.63
N ALA A 208 -3.74 -1.09 -6.64
CA ALA A 208 -4.19 0.26 -6.28
C ALA A 208 -5.30 0.76 -7.21
N CYS A 209 -5.17 0.58 -8.53
CA CYS A 209 -6.22 0.93 -9.49
C CYS A 209 -7.50 0.11 -9.28
N GLN A 210 -7.39 -1.16 -8.90
CA GLN A 210 -8.55 -1.99 -8.55
C GLN A 210 -9.29 -1.43 -7.32
N LEU A 211 -8.57 -0.94 -6.30
CA LEU A 211 -9.15 -0.27 -5.13
C LEU A 211 -9.79 1.07 -5.50
N LEU A 212 -9.15 1.82 -6.40
CA LEU A 212 -9.58 3.16 -6.80
C LEU A 212 -10.73 3.17 -7.81
N LYS A 213 -10.96 2.08 -8.56
CA LYS A 213 -11.89 2.06 -9.70
C LYS A 213 -13.27 2.59 -9.36
N ASP A 214 -14.00 1.88 -8.51
CA ASP A 214 -15.37 2.27 -8.16
C ASP A 214 -15.37 3.55 -7.30
N TYR A 215 -14.31 3.77 -6.51
CA TYR A 215 -14.14 4.94 -5.66
C TYR A 215 -14.08 6.24 -6.48
N LEU A 216 -13.32 6.24 -7.58
CA LEU A 216 -13.11 7.38 -8.47
C LEU A 216 -14.19 7.53 -9.52
N LEU A 217 -14.71 6.45 -10.11
CA LEU A 217 -15.76 6.54 -11.13
C LEU A 217 -17.08 7.08 -10.56
N ARG A 218 -17.39 6.76 -9.29
CA ARG A 218 -18.59 7.29 -8.66
C ARG A 218 -18.46 8.79 -8.37
N GLY A 219 -19.28 9.56 -9.09
CA GLY A 219 -19.31 11.03 -8.97
C GLY A 219 -18.23 11.70 -9.81
N ALA A 220 -17.59 10.98 -10.73
CA ALA A 220 -16.63 11.55 -11.66
C ALA A 220 -17.28 12.61 -12.55
N PRO A 221 -16.65 13.78 -12.73
CA PRO A 221 -17.06 14.78 -13.70
C PRO A 221 -17.16 14.19 -15.11
N SER A 222 -18.21 14.54 -15.84
CA SER A 222 -18.51 13.96 -17.15
C SER A 222 -17.42 14.20 -18.19
N ASP A 223 -16.67 15.29 -18.06
CA ASP A 223 -15.58 15.66 -18.98
C ASP A 223 -14.35 14.74 -18.89
N ILE A 224 -14.17 14.01 -17.79
CA ILE A 224 -13.04 13.08 -17.60
C ILE A 224 -13.47 11.63 -17.40
N HIS A 225 -14.76 11.35 -17.23
CA HIS A 225 -15.24 10.02 -16.85
C HIS A 225 -14.76 8.92 -17.81
N GLU A 226 -14.91 9.13 -19.11
CA GLU A 226 -14.54 8.13 -20.14
C GLU A 226 -13.03 7.85 -20.13
N GLU A 227 -12.20 8.90 -20.12
CA GLU A 227 -10.75 8.74 -20.11
C GLU A 227 -10.26 8.14 -18.79
N LEU A 228 -10.83 8.55 -17.65
CA LEU A 228 -10.51 8.00 -16.33
C LEU A 228 -10.84 6.50 -16.26
N GLU A 229 -12.01 6.10 -16.73
CA GLU A 229 -12.42 4.70 -16.79
C GLU A 229 -11.47 3.87 -17.64
N LYS A 230 -11.13 4.35 -18.84
CA LYS A 230 -10.17 3.70 -19.73
C LYS A 230 -8.79 3.53 -19.07
N GLN A 231 -8.23 4.58 -18.47
CA GLN A 231 -6.93 4.51 -17.81
C GLN A 231 -6.95 3.55 -16.61
N LEU A 232 -8.03 3.53 -15.83
CA LEU A 232 -8.19 2.59 -14.71
C LEU A 232 -8.24 1.13 -15.19
N TYR A 233 -8.96 0.83 -16.27
CA TYR A 233 -8.99 -0.53 -16.82
C TYR A 233 -7.63 -0.97 -17.38
N LEU A 234 -6.92 -0.09 -18.09
CA LEU A 234 -5.56 -0.36 -18.55
C LEU A 234 -4.63 -0.63 -17.37
N CYS A 235 -4.74 0.17 -16.31
CA CYS A 235 -3.96 0.00 -15.09
C CYS A 235 -4.23 -1.34 -14.39
N ILE A 236 -5.50 -1.74 -14.25
CA ILE A 236 -5.88 -3.02 -13.62
C ILE A 236 -5.39 -4.21 -14.44
N ALA A 237 -5.35 -4.07 -15.76
CA ALA A 237 -4.90 -5.12 -16.67
C ALA A 237 -3.37 -5.28 -16.73
N LEU A 238 -2.60 -4.40 -16.07
CA LEU A 238 -1.14 -4.52 -16.00
C LEU A 238 -0.73 -5.88 -15.42
N LYS A 239 0.15 -6.56 -16.15
CA LYS A 239 0.77 -7.83 -15.75
C LYS A 239 2.27 -7.69 -15.78
N VAL A 240 2.94 -8.47 -14.93
CA VAL A 240 4.39 -8.49 -14.88
C VAL A 240 4.96 -9.49 -15.91
N THR A 241 5.39 -9.02 -17.10
CA THR A 241 6.15 -9.78 -18.09
C THR A 241 7.36 -8.98 -18.65
N ALA A 242 8.56 -9.55 -18.62
CA ALA A 242 9.83 -8.83 -18.79
C ALA A 242 10.01 -8.00 -20.09
N ASN A 243 10.78 -6.90 -19.95
CA ASN A 243 11.37 -5.95 -20.93
C ASN A 243 10.63 -4.68 -21.37
N GLN A 244 9.32 -4.51 -21.20
CA GLN A 244 8.60 -3.26 -21.57
C GLN A 244 7.86 -2.56 -20.41
N MET A 245 7.90 -3.14 -19.22
CA MET A 245 6.98 -2.81 -18.14
C MET A 245 7.28 -1.57 -17.32
N GLU A 246 8.53 -1.27 -17.00
CA GLU A 246 8.84 -0.09 -16.17
C GLU A 246 8.36 1.20 -16.86
N MET A 247 8.45 1.23 -18.19
CA MET A 247 7.92 2.32 -19.02
C MET A 247 6.38 2.36 -19.01
N GLU A 248 5.70 1.22 -19.20
CA GLU A 248 4.23 1.17 -19.19
C GLU A 248 3.64 1.52 -17.81
N HIS A 249 4.24 0.97 -16.75
CA HIS A 249 3.88 1.27 -15.36
C HIS A 249 4.02 2.77 -15.08
N SER A 250 5.18 3.36 -15.41
CA SER A 250 5.44 4.78 -15.19
C SER A 250 4.51 5.67 -16.05
N LEU A 251 4.21 5.27 -17.28
CA LEU A 251 3.32 6.00 -18.17
C LEU A 251 1.88 6.04 -17.63
N ILE A 252 1.33 4.88 -17.27
CA ILE A 252 -0.04 4.78 -16.73
C ILE A 252 -0.15 5.53 -15.41
N LEU A 253 0.83 5.35 -14.50
CA LEU A 253 0.89 6.06 -13.23
C LEU A 253 0.85 7.58 -13.43
N ASN A 254 1.73 8.10 -14.31
CA ASN A 254 1.82 9.53 -14.59
C ASN A 254 0.58 10.08 -15.30
N ASN A 255 -0.01 9.32 -16.23
CA ASN A 255 -1.26 9.71 -16.89
C ASN A 255 -2.41 9.83 -15.90
N LEU A 256 -2.58 8.83 -15.01
CA LEU A 256 -3.60 8.87 -13.96
C LEU A 256 -3.38 10.04 -13.00
N LYS A 257 -2.16 10.23 -12.49
CA LYS A 257 -1.82 11.38 -11.62
C LYS A 257 -2.12 12.71 -12.30
N THR A 258 -1.71 12.87 -13.56
CA THR A 258 -1.91 14.10 -14.33
C THR A 258 -3.39 14.38 -14.59
N LEU A 259 -4.17 13.35 -14.95
CA LEU A 259 -5.60 13.47 -15.19
C LEU A 259 -6.34 13.94 -13.92
N LEU A 260 -6.04 13.32 -12.78
CA LEU A 260 -6.60 13.69 -11.48
C LEU A 260 -6.16 15.08 -11.06
N TRP A 261 -4.85 15.37 -11.12
CA TRP A 261 -4.26 16.65 -10.72
C TRP A 261 -4.84 17.82 -11.52
N LYS A 262 -4.89 17.70 -12.85
CA LYS A 262 -5.46 18.74 -13.73
C LYS A 262 -6.89 19.09 -13.36
N LYS A 263 -7.66 18.12 -12.84
CA LYS A 263 -9.05 18.37 -12.46
C LYS A 263 -9.17 19.09 -11.12
N ILE A 264 -8.29 18.79 -10.17
CA ILE A 264 -8.36 19.36 -8.81
C ILE A 264 -7.52 20.64 -8.62
N SER A 265 -6.54 20.90 -9.50
CA SER A 265 -5.69 22.11 -9.43
C SER A 265 -6.46 23.42 -9.61
N HIS A 266 -7.66 23.37 -10.20
CA HIS A 266 -8.53 24.53 -10.42
C HIS A 266 -9.66 24.66 -9.40
N THR A 267 -9.79 23.71 -8.45
CA THR A 267 -10.77 23.77 -7.37
C THR A 267 -10.15 24.37 -6.13
N ASN A 268 -10.73 25.44 -5.59
CA ASN A 268 -10.31 26.13 -4.34
C ASN A 268 -10.42 25.25 -3.06
N ASP A 269 -10.65 23.95 -3.21
CA ASP A 269 -10.81 22.97 -2.14
C ASP A 269 -9.54 22.12 -1.93
N SER A 270 -8.36 22.59 -2.37
CA SER A 270 -7.07 21.89 -2.26
C SER A 270 -6.45 21.97 -0.87
#